data_AF-A0A6N2DW06-F1
#
_entry.id   AF-A0A6N2DW06-F1
#
_cell.length_a   1.000
_cell.length_b   1.000
_cell.length_c   1.000
_cell.angle_alpha   90.00
_cell.angle_beta   90.00
_cell.angle_gamma   90.00
#
_symmetry.space_group_name_H-M   'P 1'
#
loop_
_entity.id
_entity.type
_entity.pdbx_description
1 polymer ?
#
loop_
_entity_poly.entity_id
_entity_poly.type
_entity_poly.pdbx_seq_one_letter_code
_entity_poly.pdbx_strand_id
1 'polypeptide(L)'
;MADRIDDPLRGQPPGRVQLADAPLIRVLAQVQFAKVMKIASEQHIGDFQEAVRKDFPYIERDVAQSIRLDFDGPDVRGAKTEEMIWRLFDTTKQWRVSLNTSALTLETFRYTSRQKFLDRFRFLISALAVKIQPTIATRVGFRYVNRLDQPQDILDLEKLVYSDLVGLLSAPLRDKVELTISQAQCETREGRLLVRWGLLPAGATHDPDMAPPVNARSWMLDIDSFTTNELASDEFHPDELIGKVDMMANRAYAFFRWSVTPEFLTRFGGA
;
A
#
# COMPACT_ATOMS: atom_id res chain seq x y z
N MET A 1 11.52 22.06 -16.26
CA MET A 1 11.95 20.89 -15.46
C MET A 1 11.34 21.08 -14.10
N ALA A 2 10.51 20.16 -13.61
CA ALA A 2 9.94 20.32 -12.28
C ALA A 2 11.06 20.08 -11.27
N ASP A 3 11.38 21.09 -10.47
CA ASP A 3 12.37 20.98 -9.39
C ASP A 3 12.01 19.84 -8.45
N ARG A 4 13.04 19.20 -7.89
CA ARG A 4 12.88 18.17 -6.85
C ARG A 4 12.06 18.79 -5.72
N ILE A 5 11.10 18.04 -5.20
CA ILE A 5 10.29 18.49 -4.06
C ILE A 5 11.22 18.79 -2.88
N ASP A 6 11.03 19.92 -2.21
CA ASP A 6 11.89 20.27 -1.05
C ASP A 6 11.52 19.45 0.20
N ASP A 7 10.21 19.33 0.49
CA ASP A 7 9.70 18.62 1.67
C ASP A 7 8.61 17.60 1.30
N PRO A 8 8.97 16.31 1.15
CA PRO A 8 8.01 15.25 0.83
C PRO A 8 7.15 14.81 2.02
N LEU A 9 7.46 15.24 3.25
CA LEU A 9 6.83 14.75 4.48
C LEU A 9 5.78 15.71 5.04
N ARG A 10 6.00 17.03 4.94
CA ARG A 10 5.08 18.05 5.47
C ARG A 10 4.71 19.14 4.45
N GLY A 11 5.46 19.24 3.35
CA GLY A 11 5.19 20.17 2.25
C GLY A 11 3.91 19.85 1.46
N GLN A 12 3.54 20.76 0.56
CA GLN A 12 2.40 20.56 -0.34
C GLN A 12 2.73 19.45 -1.37
N PRO A 13 1.82 18.48 -1.57
CA PRO A 13 2.00 17.47 -2.61
C PRO A 13 2.11 18.11 -4.01
N PRO A 14 3.00 17.59 -4.89
CA PRO A 14 3.16 18.10 -6.25
C PRO A 14 1.93 17.78 -7.11
N GLY A 15 1.83 18.46 -8.25
CA GLY A 15 0.91 18.05 -9.32
C GLY A 15 1.15 16.60 -9.76
N ARG A 16 0.06 15.86 -10.01
CA ARG A 16 0.12 14.46 -10.43
C ARG A 16 0.57 14.35 -11.89
N VAL A 17 1.61 13.56 -12.09
CA VAL A 17 2.08 13.05 -13.38
C VAL A 17 1.66 11.59 -13.47
N GLN A 18 0.81 11.27 -14.43
CA GLN A 18 0.42 9.89 -14.71
C GLN A 18 1.54 9.23 -15.52
N LEU A 19 2.01 8.09 -15.04
CA LEU A 19 2.97 7.25 -15.76
C LEU A 19 2.19 6.20 -16.54
N ALA A 20 2.41 6.11 -17.85
CA ALA A 20 1.77 5.09 -18.70
C ALA A 20 2.28 3.69 -18.35
N ASP A 21 3.58 3.59 -18.07
CA ASP A 21 4.29 2.34 -17.78
C ASP A 21 4.82 2.34 -16.35
N ALA A 22 4.01 2.83 -15.40
CA ALA A 22 4.39 2.93 -14.00
C ALA A 22 4.92 1.58 -13.47
N PRO A 23 6.09 1.52 -12.81
CA PRO A 23 6.63 0.28 -12.23
C PRO A 23 5.92 -0.11 -10.92
N LEU A 24 4.61 0.14 -10.84
CA LEU A 24 3.73 -0.19 -9.72
C LEU A 24 3.30 -1.64 -9.85
N ILE A 25 3.76 -2.47 -8.91
CA ILE A 25 3.36 -3.89 -8.86
C ILE A 25 2.14 -4.10 -7.98
N ARG A 26 1.88 -3.18 -7.03
CA ARG A 26 0.66 -3.21 -6.21
C ARG A 26 0.30 -1.84 -5.67
N VAL A 27 -1.01 -1.61 -5.57
CA VAL A 27 -1.58 -0.48 -4.85
C VAL A 27 -2.66 -0.97 -3.90
N LEU A 28 -2.67 -0.43 -2.68
CA LEU A 28 -3.58 -0.84 -1.62
C LEU A 28 -4.10 0.40 -0.88
N ALA A 29 -5.37 0.35 -0.48
CA ALA A 29 -5.92 1.24 0.54
C ALA A 29 -6.64 0.41 1.60
N GLN A 30 -6.62 0.91 2.83
CA GLN A 30 -7.23 0.24 3.96
C GLN A 30 -7.96 1.24 4.84
N VAL A 31 -9.12 0.83 5.35
CA VAL A 31 -9.78 1.45 6.48
C VAL A 31 -9.88 0.41 7.58
N GLN A 32 -9.33 0.72 8.74
CA GLN A 32 -9.54 -0.01 9.98
C GLN A 32 -10.66 0.65 10.79
N PHE A 33 -11.38 -0.15 11.55
CA PHE A 33 -12.53 0.26 12.33
C PHE A 33 -12.63 -0.54 13.64
N ALA A 34 -13.46 -0.05 14.57
CA ALA A 34 -13.74 -0.78 15.81
C ALA A 34 -14.29 -2.18 15.51
N LYS A 35 -13.74 -3.19 16.18
CA LYS A 35 -13.96 -4.60 15.85
C LYS A 35 -15.44 -4.98 15.80
N VAL A 36 -15.89 -5.54 14.69
CA VAL A 36 -17.24 -6.10 14.49
C VAL A 36 -17.14 -7.63 14.39
N MET A 37 -17.39 -8.32 15.51
CA MET A 37 -17.27 -9.79 15.60
C MET A 37 -18.16 -10.55 14.62
N LYS A 38 -19.31 -9.97 14.23
CA LYS A 38 -20.26 -10.61 13.32
C LYS A 38 -19.65 -10.92 11.95
N ILE A 39 -18.66 -10.13 11.48
CA ILE A 39 -17.97 -10.38 10.21
C ILE A 39 -17.31 -11.76 10.17
N ALA A 40 -16.98 -12.34 11.33
CA ALA A 40 -16.41 -13.67 11.42
C ALA A 40 -17.34 -14.81 10.93
N SER A 41 -18.63 -14.54 10.75
CA SER A 41 -19.67 -15.52 10.40
C SER A 41 -20.14 -15.36 8.95
N GLU A 42 -20.20 -16.47 8.21
CA GLU A 42 -20.73 -16.52 6.83
C GLU A 42 -22.13 -15.93 6.70
N GLN A 43 -23.00 -16.22 7.68
CA GLN A 43 -24.39 -15.72 7.68
C GLN A 43 -24.44 -14.19 7.69
N HIS A 44 -23.47 -13.53 8.30
CA HIS A 44 -23.46 -12.08 8.48
C HIS A 44 -22.70 -11.34 7.37
N ILE A 45 -21.82 -12.03 6.63
CA ILE A 45 -21.13 -11.44 5.48
C ILE A 45 -21.97 -11.46 4.20
N GLY A 46 -22.99 -12.33 4.14
CA GLY A 46 -23.84 -12.51 2.96
C GLY A 46 -24.44 -11.22 2.41
N ASP A 47 -24.95 -10.33 3.27
CA ASP A 47 -25.55 -9.07 2.83
C ASP A 47 -24.53 -8.08 2.23
N PHE A 48 -23.30 -8.09 2.76
CA PHE A 48 -22.20 -7.31 2.20
C PHE A 48 -21.75 -7.91 0.86
N GLN A 49 -21.61 -9.23 0.80
CA GLN A 49 -21.25 -9.94 -0.43
C GLN A 49 -22.29 -9.70 -1.53
N GLU A 50 -23.58 -9.80 -1.23
CA GLU A 50 -24.67 -9.53 -2.18
C GLU A 50 -24.62 -8.10 -2.72
N ALA A 51 -24.28 -7.12 -1.87
CA ALA A 51 -24.14 -5.73 -2.28
C ALA A 51 -22.98 -5.49 -3.28
N VAL A 52 -21.89 -6.26 -3.18
CA VAL A 52 -20.67 -6.05 -3.98
C VAL A 52 -20.45 -7.08 -5.08
N ARG A 53 -21.23 -8.18 -5.11
CA ARG A 53 -21.00 -9.35 -5.99
C ARG A 53 -20.99 -9.04 -7.49
N LYS A 54 -21.64 -7.96 -7.90
CA LYS A 54 -21.64 -7.54 -9.32
C LYS A 54 -20.22 -7.22 -9.79
N ASP A 55 -19.42 -6.59 -8.93
CA ASP A 55 -18.06 -6.18 -9.23
C ASP A 55 -17.02 -7.17 -8.69
N PHE A 56 -17.37 -7.89 -7.61
CA PHE A 56 -16.51 -8.88 -6.94
C PHE A 56 -17.25 -10.22 -6.74
N PRO A 57 -17.46 -11.00 -7.82
CA PRO A 57 -18.29 -12.21 -7.79
C PRO A 57 -17.65 -13.41 -7.08
N TYR A 58 -16.32 -13.47 -6.99
CA TYR A 58 -15.62 -14.57 -6.34
C TYR A 58 -15.36 -14.24 -4.88
N ILE A 59 -15.64 -15.20 -3.98
CA ILE A 59 -15.38 -15.08 -2.54
C ILE A 59 -14.65 -16.33 -2.04
N GLU A 60 -13.65 -16.11 -1.21
CA GLU A 60 -12.83 -17.14 -0.58
C GLU A 60 -12.70 -16.83 0.91
N ARG A 61 -12.78 -17.86 1.75
CA ARG A 61 -12.45 -17.77 3.17
C ARG A 61 -11.00 -18.15 3.36
N ASP A 62 -10.27 -17.35 4.11
CA ASP A 62 -8.88 -17.64 4.43
C ASP A 62 -8.54 -17.18 5.86
N VAL A 63 -7.38 -17.61 6.37
CA VAL A 63 -6.90 -17.32 7.72
C VAL A 63 -5.52 -16.69 7.62
N ALA A 64 -5.43 -15.41 7.99
CA ALA A 64 -4.13 -14.78 8.15
C ALA A 64 -3.54 -15.15 9.51
N GLN A 65 -2.31 -15.64 9.48
CA GLN A 65 -1.52 -15.86 10.69
C GLN A 65 -0.60 -14.66 10.89
N SER A 66 -0.75 -13.98 12.03
CA SER A 66 0.18 -12.93 12.44
C SER A 66 0.93 -13.37 13.70
N ILE A 67 2.22 -13.07 13.76
CA ILE A 67 3.03 -13.26 14.95
C ILE A 67 3.16 -11.88 15.59
N ARG A 68 2.50 -11.67 16.73
CA ARG A 68 2.79 -10.52 17.59
C ARG A 68 3.96 -10.90 18.50
N LEU A 69 5.03 -10.12 18.43
CA LEU A 69 6.14 -10.21 19.37
C LEU A 69 5.85 -9.25 20.52
N ASP A 70 5.53 -9.80 21.69
CA ASP A 70 5.43 -9.01 22.91
C ASP A 70 6.83 -8.91 23.53
N PHE A 71 7.26 -7.67 23.77
CA PHE A 71 8.56 -7.33 24.37
C PHE A 71 8.44 -7.03 25.88
N ASP A 72 7.36 -7.46 26.52
CA ASP A 72 7.10 -7.19 27.93
C ASP A 72 7.79 -8.25 28.82
N GLY A 73 9.07 -8.02 29.12
CA GLY A 73 9.93 -8.88 29.96
C GLY A 73 11.25 -9.29 29.29
N PRO A 74 12.14 -10.01 30.00
CA PRO A 74 13.42 -10.48 29.45
C PRO A 74 13.28 -11.56 28.37
N ASP A 75 12.09 -12.17 28.24
CA ASP A 75 11.78 -13.19 27.24
C ASP A 75 10.87 -12.60 26.14
N VAL A 76 11.27 -12.78 24.87
CA VAL A 76 10.40 -12.49 23.73
C VAL A 76 9.35 -13.59 23.62
N ARG A 77 8.09 -13.26 23.88
CA ARG A 77 6.96 -14.18 23.69
C ARG A 77 6.25 -13.87 22.38
N GLY A 78 6.15 -14.88 21.51
CA GLY A 78 5.39 -14.79 20.26
C GLY A 78 3.96 -15.28 20.46
N ALA A 79 2.97 -14.39 20.34
CA ALA A 79 1.57 -14.78 20.25
C ALA A 79 1.18 -14.97 18.78
N LYS A 80 0.84 -16.20 18.40
CA LYS A 80 0.21 -16.46 17.09
C LYS A 80 -1.25 -16.04 17.19
N THR A 81 -1.64 -15.04 16.41
CA THR A 81 -3.04 -14.66 16.24
C THR A 81 -3.49 -15.09 14.87
N GLU A 82 -4.53 -15.90 14.81
CA GLU A 82 -5.24 -16.24 13.59
C GLU A 82 -6.40 -15.26 13.41
N GLU A 83 -6.48 -14.61 12.26
CA GLU A 83 -7.60 -13.76 11.90
C GLU A 83 -8.24 -14.28 10.62
N MET A 84 -9.54 -14.57 10.67
CA MET A 84 -10.29 -14.94 9.49
C MET A 84 -10.46 -13.72 8.59
N ILE A 85 -10.22 -13.92 7.28
CA ILE A 85 -10.35 -12.90 6.25
C ILE A 85 -11.25 -13.45 5.14
N TRP A 86 -12.25 -12.66 4.78
CA TRP A 86 -13.00 -12.83 3.53
C TRP A 86 -12.24 -12.13 2.40
N ARG A 87 -11.84 -12.90 1.38
CA ARG A 87 -11.23 -12.37 0.16
C ARG A 87 -12.24 -12.40 -0.96
N LEU A 88 -12.52 -11.24 -1.55
CA LEU A 88 -13.37 -11.12 -2.73
C LEU A 88 -12.55 -10.66 -3.91
N PHE A 89 -12.84 -11.18 -5.11
CA PHE A 89 -12.10 -10.87 -6.32
C PHE A 89 -13.02 -10.47 -7.46
N ASP A 90 -12.54 -9.55 -8.30
CA ASP A 90 -13.18 -9.27 -9.57
C ASP A 90 -13.02 -10.42 -10.56
N THR A 91 -13.72 -10.36 -11.70
CA THR A 91 -13.68 -11.42 -12.72
C THR A 91 -12.28 -11.68 -13.29
N THR A 92 -11.39 -10.70 -13.21
CA THR A 92 -10.01 -10.79 -13.72
C THR A 92 -8.98 -11.15 -12.66
N LYS A 93 -9.40 -11.25 -11.39
CA LYS A 93 -8.53 -11.40 -10.21
C LYS A 93 -7.42 -10.35 -10.10
N GLN A 94 -7.60 -9.19 -10.75
CA GLN A 94 -6.69 -8.05 -10.67
C GLN A 94 -7.03 -7.12 -9.52
N TRP A 95 -8.22 -7.26 -8.95
CA TRP A 95 -8.66 -6.56 -7.75
C TRP A 95 -9.00 -7.56 -6.66
N ARG A 96 -8.53 -7.27 -5.45
CA ARG A 96 -8.82 -8.06 -4.26
C ARG A 96 -9.36 -7.15 -3.18
N VAL A 97 -10.48 -7.55 -2.60
CA VAL A 97 -11.04 -6.98 -1.38
C VAL A 97 -10.75 -7.96 -0.26
N SER A 98 -10.15 -7.48 0.82
CA SER A 98 -9.96 -8.26 2.04
C SER A 98 -10.76 -7.62 3.16
N LEU A 99 -11.68 -8.38 3.75
CA LEU A 99 -12.53 -7.93 4.85
C LEU A 99 -12.37 -8.89 6.03
N ASN A 100 -11.89 -8.36 7.15
CA ASN A 100 -11.80 -9.07 8.42
C ASN A 100 -12.63 -8.35 9.49
N THR A 101 -12.50 -8.76 10.75
CA THR A 101 -13.33 -8.21 11.84
C THR A 101 -13.06 -6.74 12.16
N SER A 102 -11.98 -6.15 11.66
CA SER A 102 -11.53 -4.80 12.04
C SER A 102 -11.00 -3.96 10.89
N ALA A 103 -10.97 -4.47 9.66
CA ALA A 103 -10.42 -3.78 8.51
C ALA A 103 -11.08 -4.21 7.20
N LEU A 104 -11.25 -3.21 6.31
CA LEU A 104 -11.59 -3.37 4.91
C LEU A 104 -10.41 -2.86 4.08
N THR A 105 -9.91 -3.72 3.19
CA THR A 105 -8.77 -3.43 2.33
C THR A 105 -9.18 -3.64 0.87
N LEU A 106 -8.83 -2.69 0.01
CA LEU A 106 -8.88 -2.84 -1.44
C LEU A 106 -7.46 -2.79 -1.99
N GLU A 107 -7.12 -3.72 -2.87
CA GLU A 107 -5.86 -3.69 -3.58
C GLU A 107 -6.01 -4.09 -5.06
N THR A 108 -5.03 -3.67 -5.86
CA THR A 108 -4.94 -4.06 -7.27
C THR A 108 -3.50 -4.30 -7.72
N PHE A 109 -3.36 -5.26 -8.62
CA PHE A 109 -2.12 -5.56 -9.35
C PHE A 109 -1.99 -4.72 -10.63
N ARG A 110 -3.07 -4.07 -11.06
CA ARG A 110 -3.12 -3.30 -12.31
C ARG A 110 -3.71 -1.91 -12.06
N TYR A 111 -2.93 -1.10 -11.36
CA TYR A 111 -3.30 0.28 -11.06
C TYR A 111 -3.25 1.15 -12.31
N THR A 112 -4.38 1.77 -12.66
CA THR A 112 -4.49 2.61 -13.87
C THR A 112 -4.80 4.07 -13.57
N SER A 113 -5.54 4.34 -12.51
CA SER A 113 -5.97 5.69 -12.17
C SER A 113 -6.34 5.75 -10.69
N ARG A 114 -5.90 6.84 -10.03
CA ARG A 114 -6.29 7.15 -8.66
C ARG A 114 -7.79 7.34 -8.51
N GLN A 115 -8.43 8.02 -9.47
CA GLN A 115 -9.86 8.26 -9.41
C GLN A 115 -10.65 6.94 -9.44
N LYS A 116 -10.34 6.06 -10.41
CA LYS A 116 -10.99 4.75 -10.53
C LYS A 116 -10.78 3.89 -9.27
N PHE A 117 -9.59 3.95 -8.68
CA PHE A 117 -9.30 3.24 -7.44
C PHE A 117 -10.16 3.76 -6.28
N LEU A 118 -10.22 5.08 -6.10
CA LEU A 118 -10.99 5.71 -5.01
C LEU A 118 -12.49 5.52 -5.20
N ASP A 119 -13.02 5.57 -6.42
CA ASP A 119 -14.43 5.33 -6.69
C ASP A 119 -14.83 3.90 -6.33
N ARG A 120 -13.97 2.92 -6.68
CA ARG A 120 -14.16 1.52 -6.30
C ARG A 120 -14.06 1.34 -4.79
N PHE A 121 -13.15 2.03 -4.11
CA PHE A 121 -13.05 1.94 -2.66
C PHE A 121 -14.24 2.62 -1.96
N ARG A 122 -14.74 3.75 -2.50
CA ARG A 122 -15.94 4.43 -2.01
C ARG A 122 -17.15 3.50 -2.06
N PHE A 123 -17.31 2.79 -3.17
CA PHE A 123 -18.37 1.78 -3.31
C PHE A 123 -18.31 0.73 -2.20
N LEU A 124 -17.12 0.19 -1.91
CA LEU A 124 -16.94 -0.83 -0.87
C LEU A 124 -17.17 -0.27 0.55
N ILE A 125 -16.64 0.91 0.86
CA ILE A 125 -16.83 1.57 2.16
C ILE A 125 -18.31 1.91 2.36
N SER A 126 -19.02 2.35 1.32
CA SER A 126 -20.46 2.63 1.39
C SER A 126 -21.27 1.36 1.64
N ALA A 127 -20.95 0.26 0.95
CA ALA A 127 -21.56 -1.04 1.21
C ALA A 127 -21.29 -1.51 2.64
N LEU A 128 -20.08 -1.33 3.15
CA LEU A 128 -19.71 -1.69 4.52
C LEU A 128 -20.50 -0.85 5.54
N ALA A 129 -20.61 0.46 5.34
CA ALA A 129 -21.36 1.36 6.20
C ALA A 129 -22.84 0.97 6.31
N VAL A 130 -23.46 0.54 5.20
CA VAL A 130 -24.88 0.15 5.19
C VAL A 130 -25.10 -1.26 5.76
N LYS A 131 -24.25 -2.23 5.39
CA LYS A 131 -24.50 -3.67 5.67
C LYS A 131 -23.88 -4.16 6.97
N ILE A 132 -22.72 -3.63 7.34
CA ILE A 132 -21.99 -4.05 8.54
C ILE A 132 -22.08 -3.00 9.65
N GLN A 133 -22.22 -1.72 9.27
CA GLN A 133 -22.38 -0.59 10.19
C GLN A 133 -21.27 -0.49 11.26
N PRO A 134 -19.97 -0.43 10.88
CA PRO A 134 -18.92 -0.13 11.85
C PRO A 134 -19.20 1.23 12.50
N THR A 135 -18.93 1.36 13.80
CA THR A 135 -19.24 2.61 14.53
C THR A 135 -18.21 3.71 14.27
N ILE A 136 -16.92 3.38 14.42
CA ILE A 136 -15.82 4.32 14.30
C ILE A 136 -14.72 3.74 13.42
N ALA A 137 -14.11 4.61 12.61
CA ALA A 137 -12.86 4.29 11.94
C ALA A 137 -11.68 4.57 12.88
N THR A 138 -10.62 3.77 12.78
CA THR A 138 -9.45 3.88 13.68
C THR A 138 -8.17 4.20 12.92
N ARG A 139 -8.06 3.77 11.66
CA ARG A 139 -6.91 4.04 10.79
C ARG A 139 -7.34 4.05 9.33
N VAL A 140 -6.82 4.98 8.55
CA VAL A 140 -6.91 5.00 7.09
C VAL A 140 -5.49 4.95 6.54
N GLY A 141 -5.25 4.15 5.50
CA GLY A 141 -3.94 4.03 4.87
C GLY A 141 -4.01 3.87 3.36
N PHE A 142 -2.92 4.24 2.69
CA PHE A 142 -2.70 4.08 1.26
C PHE A 142 -1.24 3.69 1.01
N ARG A 143 -1.03 2.62 0.23
CA ARG A 143 0.27 2.02 -0.03
C ARG A 143 0.53 1.87 -1.53
N TYR A 144 1.69 2.35 -1.97
CA TYR A 144 2.23 2.13 -3.32
C TYR A 144 3.46 1.24 -3.23
N VAL A 145 3.45 0.14 -3.98
CA VAL A 145 4.59 -0.78 -4.07
C VAL A 145 5.14 -0.72 -5.49
N ASN A 146 6.35 -0.20 -5.62
CA ASN A 146 7.07 -0.07 -6.88
C ASN A 146 8.19 -1.11 -6.96
N ARG A 147 8.47 -1.59 -8.17
CA ARG A 147 9.60 -2.47 -8.44
C ARG A 147 10.17 -2.22 -9.83
N LEU A 148 11.46 -1.98 -9.89
CA LEU A 148 12.27 -2.02 -11.11
C LEU A 148 12.90 -3.41 -11.19
N ASP A 149 12.52 -4.21 -12.17
CA ASP A 149 13.04 -5.57 -12.38
C ASP A 149 13.63 -5.79 -13.78
N GLN A 150 13.66 -4.76 -14.62
CA GLN A 150 14.33 -4.79 -15.91
C GLN A 150 15.84 -4.54 -15.74
N PRO A 151 16.72 -5.34 -16.37
CA PRO A 151 18.16 -5.20 -16.22
C PRO A 151 18.69 -3.78 -16.50
N GLN A 152 18.14 -3.11 -17.51
CA GLN A 152 18.55 -1.74 -17.86
C GLN A 152 18.17 -0.73 -16.78
N ASP A 153 17.02 -0.88 -16.12
CA ASP A 153 16.62 0.03 -15.04
C ASP A 153 17.51 -0.13 -13.81
N ILE A 154 17.99 -1.34 -13.54
CA ILE A 154 18.97 -1.60 -12.47
C ILE A 154 20.34 -1.02 -12.81
N LEU A 155 20.75 -1.07 -14.08
CA LEU A 155 21.98 -0.45 -14.56
C LEU A 155 21.90 1.09 -14.54
N ASP A 156 20.73 1.65 -14.81
CA ASP A 156 20.49 3.09 -14.81
C ASP A 156 19.98 3.63 -13.48
N LEU A 157 19.97 2.84 -12.40
CA LEU A 157 19.30 3.21 -11.14
C LEU A 157 19.71 4.59 -10.60
N GLU A 158 20.98 4.97 -10.68
CA GLU A 158 21.48 6.30 -10.27
C GLU A 158 20.96 7.48 -11.11
N LYS A 159 20.52 7.20 -12.35
CA LYS A 159 19.87 8.19 -13.20
C LYS A 159 18.38 8.28 -12.91
N LEU A 160 17.77 7.20 -12.45
CA LEU A 160 16.34 7.06 -12.22
C LEU A 160 15.91 7.47 -10.80
N VAL A 161 16.77 7.25 -9.80
CA VAL A 161 16.47 7.47 -8.39
C VAL A 161 17.53 8.37 -7.78
N TYR A 162 17.12 9.34 -6.97
CA TYR A 162 18.06 10.24 -6.30
C TYR A 162 18.96 9.48 -5.31
N SER A 163 20.20 9.96 -5.14
CA SER A 163 21.27 9.30 -4.38
C SER A 163 20.89 8.94 -2.94
N ASP A 164 20.00 9.71 -2.32
CA ASP A 164 19.49 9.48 -0.96
C ASP A 164 18.87 8.08 -0.78
N LEU A 165 18.37 7.47 -1.85
CA LEU A 165 17.73 6.15 -1.83
C LEU A 165 18.52 5.07 -2.58
N VAL A 166 19.57 5.44 -3.31
CA VAL A 166 20.47 4.48 -3.97
C VAL A 166 21.45 3.89 -2.96
N GLY A 167 21.98 4.69 -2.03
CA GLY A 167 22.85 4.24 -0.95
C GLY A 167 24.09 3.47 -1.44
N LEU A 168 24.34 2.28 -0.86
CA LEU A 168 25.48 1.40 -1.19
C LEU A 168 25.45 0.86 -2.63
N LEU A 169 24.39 1.11 -3.39
CA LEU A 169 24.26 0.70 -4.79
C LEU A 169 24.97 1.64 -5.78
N SER A 170 25.72 2.62 -5.25
CA SER A 170 26.62 3.45 -6.06
C SER A 170 27.59 2.60 -6.90
N ALA A 171 27.97 3.09 -8.09
CA ALA A 171 28.73 2.38 -9.11
C ALA A 171 29.95 1.55 -8.62
N PRO A 172 30.77 1.97 -7.64
CA PRO A 172 31.93 1.20 -7.21
C PRO A 172 31.59 -0.13 -6.51
N LEU A 173 30.44 -0.20 -5.83
CA LEU A 173 30.07 -1.32 -4.97
C LEU A 173 28.92 -2.16 -5.54
N ARG A 174 28.18 -1.63 -6.52
CA ARG A 174 26.94 -2.22 -7.05
C ARG A 174 27.06 -3.69 -7.45
N ASP A 175 28.16 -4.09 -8.08
CA ASP A 175 28.36 -5.48 -8.55
C ASP A 175 28.70 -6.46 -7.42
N LYS A 176 29.03 -5.95 -6.23
CA LYS A 176 29.37 -6.74 -5.04
C LYS A 176 28.27 -6.73 -3.98
N VAL A 177 27.24 -5.93 -4.17
CA VAL A 177 26.11 -5.81 -3.23
C VAL A 177 24.98 -6.74 -3.68
N GLU A 178 24.77 -7.84 -2.97
CA GLU A 178 23.70 -8.79 -3.29
C GLU A 178 22.32 -8.34 -2.80
N LEU A 179 22.26 -7.75 -1.61
CA LEU A 179 21.03 -7.36 -0.92
C LEU A 179 21.23 -6.03 -0.18
N THR A 180 20.28 -5.11 -0.35
CA THR A 180 20.12 -3.94 0.53
C THR A 180 18.64 -3.76 0.84
N ILE A 181 18.32 -3.58 2.11
CA ILE A 181 16.98 -3.19 2.55
C ILE A 181 17.17 -2.07 3.56
N SER A 182 16.54 -0.94 3.28
CA SER A 182 16.45 0.20 4.18
C SER A 182 14.99 0.45 4.50
N GLN A 183 14.73 0.93 5.72
CA GLN A 183 13.40 1.28 6.20
C GLN A 183 13.47 2.59 6.97
N ALA A 184 12.49 3.46 6.75
CA ALA A 184 12.29 4.65 7.56
C ALA A 184 10.81 4.78 7.94
N GLN A 185 10.56 5.22 9.18
CA GLN A 185 9.24 5.63 9.63
C GLN A 185 9.30 7.12 9.92
N CYS A 186 8.51 7.88 9.18
CA CYS A 186 8.51 9.32 9.19
C CYS A 186 7.19 9.84 9.73
N GLU A 187 7.24 10.93 10.49
CA GLU A 187 6.05 11.74 10.76
C GLU A 187 5.74 12.60 9.55
N THR A 188 4.45 12.70 9.21
CA THR A 188 3.96 13.55 8.13
C THR A 188 2.97 14.57 8.69
N ARG A 189 2.55 15.51 7.84
CA ARG A 189 1.51 16.47 8.24
C ARG A 189 0.18 15.78 8.57
N GLU A 190 -0.10 14.65 7.95
CA GLU A 190 -1.40 13.97 7.99
C GLU A 190 -1.39 12.65 8.78
N GLY A 191 -0.25 12.28 9.36
CA GLY A 191 -0.06 11.04 10.11
C GLY A 191 1.37 10.54 10.03
N ARG A 192 1.56 9.33 9.49
CA ARG A 192 2.87 8.70 9.34
C ARG A 192 3.06 8.12 7.94
N LEU A 193 4.33 7.95 7.58
CA LEU A 193 4.77 7.28 6.36
C LEU A 193 5.82 6.25 6.73
N LEU A 194 5.58 5.00 6.35
CA LEU A 194 6.54 3.91 6.44
C LEU A 194 7.04 3.64 5.02
N VAL A 195 8.34 3.80 4.81
CA VAL A 195 8.95 3.53 3.51
C VAL A 195 10.02 2.45 3.64
N ARG A 196 10.02 1.53 2.69
CA ARG A 196 11.06 0.52 2.51
C ARG A 196 11.59 0.61 1.10
N TRP A 197 12.90 0.49 0.96
CA TRP A 197 13.52 0.52 -0.35
C TRP A 197 14.82 -0.28 -0.36
N GLY A 198 15.30 -0.61 -1.54
CA GLY A 198 16.59 -1.24 -1.73
C GLY A 198 16.57 -2.32 -2.81
N LEU A 199 17.71 -2.99 -2.95
CA LEU A 199 17.96 -4.00 -3.95
C LEU A 199 17.77 -5.40 -3.39
N LEU A 200 17.04 -6.23 -4.13
CA LEU A 200 16.77 -7.63 -3.83
C LEU A 200 17.40 -8.54 -4.90
N PRO A 201 18.02 -9.66 -4.52
CA PRO A 201 18.44 -10.68 -5.47
C PRO A 201 17.22 -11.43 -6.06
N ALA A 202 17.44 -12.22 -7.11
CA ALA A 202 16.39 -13.06 -7.68
C ALA A 202 15.82 -14.02 -6.62
N GLY A 203 14.49 -14.14 -6.59
CA GLY A 203 13.76 -14.98 -5.64
C GLY A 203 13.52 -14.35 -4.26
N ALA A 204 14.12 -13.20 -3.96
CA ALA A 204 13.90 -12.50 -2.69
C ALA A 204 12.71 -11.52 -2.76
N THR A 205 12.10 -11.27 -1.61
CA THR A 205 11.05 -10.26 -1.40
C THR A 205 11.05 -9.79 0.05
N HIS A 206 10.65 -8.54 0.28
CA HIS A 206 10.44 -8.00 1.64
C HIS A 206 9.03 -8.25 2.17
N ASP A 207 8.08 -8.56 1.28
CA ASP A 207 6.67 -8.76 1.59
C ASP A 207 6.06 -9.68 0.51
N PRO A 208 6.04 -11.01 0.71
CA PRO A 208 5.53 -11.94 -0.29
C PRO A 208 4.07 -11.69 -0.69
N ASP A 209 3.27 -11.20 0.26
CA ASP A 209 1.86 -10.94 0.03
C ASP A 209 1.64 -9.73 -0.84
N MET A 210 2.50 -8.70 -0.79
CA MET A 210 2.38 -7.45 -1.55
C MET A 210 3.27 -7.41 -2.79
N ALA A 211 4.45 -7.99 -2.69
CA ALA A 211 5.48 -8.03 -3.72
C ALA A 211 5.97 -9.47 -3.92
N PRO A 212 5.24 -10.33 -4.66
CA PRO A 212 5.66 -11.69 -4.91
C PRO A 212 7.08 -11.72 -5.52
N PRO A 213 7.93 -12.69 -5.13
CA PRO A 213 9.30 -12.77 -5.59
C PRO A 213 9.35 -12.97 -7.11
N VAL A 214 10.37 -12.40 -7.75
CA VAL A 214 10.64 -12.55 -9.18
C VAL A 214 11.97 -13.21 -9.42
N ASN A 215 12.11 -13.93 -10.53
CA ASN A 215 13.36 -14.57 -10.94
C ASN A 215 14.32 -13.56 -11.60
N ALA A 216 14.44 -12.37 -11.01
CA ALA A 216 15.31 -11.30 -11.48
C ALA A 216 15.76 -10.46 -10.29
N ARG A 217 16.98 -9.91 -10.38
CA ARG A 217 17.43 -8.88 -9.46
C ARG A 217 16.54 -7.65 -9.62
N SER A 218 16.09 -7.06 -8.53
CA SER A 218 15.15 -5.94 -8.58
C SER A 218 15.44 -4.88 -7.53
N TRP A 219 15.09 -3.64 -7.82
CA TRP A 219 15.06 -2.56 -6.84
C TRP A 219 13.61 -2.24 -6.49
N MET A 220 13.30 -2.10 -5.20
CA MET A 220 11.94 -1.85 -4.72
C MET A 220 11.83 -0.51 -3.99
N LEU A 221 10.64 0.07 -4.07
CA LEU A 221 10.22 1.23 -3.28
C LEU A 221 8.77 1.04 -2.86
N ASP A 222 8.59 0.75 -1.58
CA ASP A 222 7.32 0.49 -0.93
C ASP A 222 7.01 1.62 0.05
N ILE A 223 5.93 2.35 -0.21
CA ILE A 223 5.54 3.55 0.52
C ILE A 223 4.14 3.33 1.09
N ASP A 224 4.02 3.21 2.40
CA ASP A 224 2.77 3.08 3.15
C ASP A 224 2.50 4.35 3.97
N SER A 225 1.52 5.15 3.56
CA SER A 225 1.10 6.36 4.27
C SER A 225 -0.21 6.11 4.99
N PHE A 226 -0.29 6.48 6.27
CA PHE A 226 -1.48 6.22 7.08
C PHE A 226 -1.67 7.26 8.19
N THR A 227 -2.93 7.45 8.58
CA THR A 227 -3.32 8.31 9.69
C THR A 227 -2.89 7.71 11.03
N THR A 228 -2.60 8.56 12.02
CA THR A 228 -2.37 8.15 13.41
C THR A 228 -3.49 8.67 14.30
N ASN A 229 -4.07 7.84 15.18
CA ASN A 229 -4.97 8.13 16.33
C ASN A 229 -6.07 9.22 16.25
N GLU A 230 -6.17 9.97 15.16
CA GLU A 230 -7.02 11.15 14.95
C GLU A 230 -8.37 10.79 14.32
N LEU A 231 -8.59 9.51 14.00
CA LEU A 231 -9.86 9.03 13.46
C LEU A 231 -10.86 8.57 14.51
N ALA A 232 -10.39 8.31 15.75
CA ALA A 232 -11.23 7.67 16.77
C ALA A 232 -12.40 8.56 17.25
N SER A 233 -12.38 9.86 16.95
CA SER A 233 -13.49 10.79 17.19
C SER A 233 -14.51 10.84 16.05
N ASP A 234 -14.19 10.25 14.90
CA ASP A 234 -14.98 10.39 13.68
C ASP A 234 -15.85 9.15 13.49
N GLU A 235 -17.16 9.39 13.37
CA GLU A 235 -18.12 8.38 12.95
C GLU A 235 -17.73 7.77 11.59
N PHE A 236 -18.20 6.56 11.30
CA PHE A 236 -17.89 5.87 10.05
C PHE A 236 -18.64 6.49 8.85
N HIS A 237 -18.13 7.61 8.33
CA HIS A 237 -18.69 8.35 7.19
C HIS A 237 -17.93 8.08 5.89
N PRO A 238 -18.53 7.42 4.87
CA PRO A 238 -17.83 7.00 3.66
C PRO A 238 -17.06 8.11 2.92
N ASP A 239 -17.68 9.28 2.74
CA ASP A 239 -17.05 10.36 1.96
C ASP A 239 -15.87 10.99 2.70
N GLU A 240 -15.95 11.15 4.02
CA GLU A 240 -14.84 11.63 4.83
C GLU A 240 -13.67 10.66 4.82
N LEU A 241 -13.96 9.35 4.95
CA LEU A 241 -12.95 8.31 4.88
C LEU A 241 -12.24 8.32 3.53
N ILE A 242 -12.98 8.46 2.43
CA ILE A 242 -12.38 8.56 1.09
C ILE A 242 -11.53 9.81 0.93
N GLY A 243 -11.95 10.96 1.47
CA GLY A 243 -11.12 12.17 1.51
C GLY A 243 -9.79 11.93 2.22
N LYS A 244 -9.80 11.20 3.33
CA LYS A 244 -8.58 10.84 4.08
C LYS A 244 -7.73 9.81 3.34
N VAL A 245 -8.33 8.83 2.66
CA VAL A 245 -7.60 7.90 1.79
C VAL A 245 -6.87 8.68 0.68
N ASP A 246 -7.55 9.64 0.04
CA ASP A 246 -6.97 10.48 -1.02
C ASP A 246 -5.81 11.34 -0.49
N MET A 247 -5.94 11.85 0.73
CA MET A 247 -4.90 12.57 1.44
C MET A 247 -3.66 11.69 1.72
N MET A 248 -3.84 10.45 2.19
CA MET A 248 -2.73 9.49 2.35
C MET A 248 -2.08 9.16 1.00
N ALA A 249 -2.88 8.99 -0.06
CA ALA A 249 -2.38 8.74 -1.41
C ALA A 249 -1.54 9.92 -1.93
N ASN A 250 -1.93 11.16 -1.62
CA ASN A 250 -1.15 12.36 -1.93
C ASN A 250 0.20 12.38 -1.21
N ARG A 251 0.22 12.06 0.09
CA ARG A 251 1.47 12.04 0.86
C ARG A 251 2.43 10.97 0.37
N ALA A 252 1.93 9.76 0.12
CA ALA A 252 2.75 8.69 -0.48
C ALA A 252 3.29 9.08 -1.87
N TYR A 253 2.47 9.76 -2.69
CA TYR A 253 2.88 10.26 -4.00
C TYR A 253 3.94 11.37 -3.91
N ALA A 254 3.84 12.27 -2.92
CA ALA A 254 4.84 13.30 -2.69
C ALA A 254 6.20 12.69 -2.37
N PHE A 255 6.24 11.65 -1.54
CA PHE A 255 7.47 10.90 -1.28
C PHE A 255 8.00 10.22 -2.55
N PHE A 256 7.16 9.51 -3.30
CA PHE A 256 7.56 8.90 -4.57
C PHE A 256 8.19 9.93 -5.53
N ARG A 257 7.58 11.11 -5.69
CA ARG A 257 8.10 12.17 -6.56
C ARG A 257 9.39 12.81 -6.07
N TRP A 258 9.65 12.79 -4.77
CA TRP A 258 10.93 13.20 -4.18
C TRP A 258 12.03 12.17 -4.39
N SER A 259 11.65 10.89 -4.46
CA SER A 259 12.55 9.75 -4.65
C SER A 259 13.10 9.64 -6.06
N VAL A 260 12.31 10.00 -7.07
CA VAL A 260 12.62 9.72 -8.48
C VAL A 260 13.02 10.97 -9.25
N THR A 261 13.86 10.80 -10.27
CA THR A 261 14.35 11.90 -11.11
C THR A 261 13.36 12.25 -12.24
N PRO A 262 13.53 13.38 -12.94
CA PRO A 262 12.80 13.66 -14.17
C PRO A 262 13.02 12.61 -15.27
N GLU A 263 14.20 11.97 -15.31
CA GLU A 263 14.48 10.88 -16.25
C GLU A 263 13.60 9.66 -15.96
N PHE A 264 13.38 9.33 -14.68
CA PHE A 264 12.43 8.28 -14.30
C PHE A 264 11.04 8.57 -14.85
N LEU A 265 10.53 9.79 -14.65
CA LEU A 265 9.19 10.14 -15.14
C LEU A 265 9.11 9.94 -16.66
N THR A 266 10.12 10.41 -17.40
CA THR A 266 10.19 10.25 -18.86
C THR A 266 10.27 8.77 -19.26
N ARG A 267 11.12 7.98 -18.58
CA ARG A 267 11.35 6.55 -18.83
C ARG A 267 10.05 5.74 -18.74
N PHE A 268 9.18 6.09 -17.79
CA PHE A 268 7.92 5.39 -17.53
C PHE A 268 6.69 6.12 -18.09
N GLY A 269 6.87 6.97 -19.10
CA GLY A 269 5.79 7.56 -19.88
C GLY A 269 5.05 8.70 -19.18
N GLY A 270 5.72 9.43 -18.28
CA GLY A 270 5.26 10.69 -17.73
C GLY A 270 5.42 11.82 -18.74
N ALA A 271 4.33 12.53 -19.02
CA ALA A 271 4.27 13.74 -19.82
C ALA A 271 4.16 14.99 -18.95
#